data_AF-A0A522QM81-F1
#
_entry.id   AF-A0A522QM81-F1
#
_cell.length_a   1.000
_cell.length_b   1.000
_cell.length_c   1.000
_cell.angle_alpha   90.00
_cell.angle_beta   90.00
_cell.angle_gamma   90.00
#
_symmetry.space_group_name_H-M   'P 1'
#
loop_
_entity.id
_entity.type
_entity.pdbx_description
1 polymer ?
#
loop_
_entity_poly.entity_id
_entity_poly.type
_entity_poly.pdbx_seq_one_letter_code
_entity_poly.pdbx_strand_id
1 'polypeptide(L)'
;ALHMERRAQLARRGTLREESVVRSPRARVLLGASNAAIGAVYYVALAAASFFLSVPAVGAAALAAAILAALLSLYLAYSLIYVTRMACRYCWTAHAVNWLLLILLIVTRIVT
;
A
#
# COMPACT_ATOMS: atom_id res chain seq x y z
N ALA A 1 14.31 10.74 -4.59
CA ALA A 1 14.60 10.37 -5.98
C ALA A 1 15.95 9.63 -6.10
N LEU A 2 17.05 10.23 -5.63
CA LEU A 2 18.44 9.73 -5.76
C LEU A 2 18.69 8.24 -5.42
N HIS A 3 18.04 7.68 -4.40
CA HIS A 3 18.24 6.27 -4.02
C HIS A 3 17.73 5.29 -5.10
N MET A 4 16.54 5.55 -5.67
CA MET A 4 15.94 4.66 -6.67
C MET A 4 16.64 4.80 -8.02
N GLU A 5 17.11 6.00 -8.37
CA GLU A 5 17.93 6.24 -9.56
C GLU A 5 19.24 5.45 -9.50
N ARG A 6 19.95 5.50 -8.36
CA ARG A 6 21.18 4.73 -8.16
C ARG A 6 20.92 3.22 -8.28
N ARG A 7 19.85 2.70 -7.70
CA ARG A 7 19.47 1.28 -7.84
C ARG A 7 19.05 0.92 -9.26
N ALA A 8 18.33 1.80 -9.96
CA ALA A 8 17.96 1.58 -11.36
C ALA A 8 19.20 1.54 -12.26
N GLN A 9 20.20 2.39 -12.01
CA GLN A 9 21.49 2.35 -12.72
C GLN A 9 22.25 1.04 -12.45
N LEU A 10 22.32 0.59 -11.19
CA LEU A 10 22.94 -0.70 -10.84
C LEU A 10 22.21 -1.89 -11.49
N ALA A 11 20.87 -1.86 -11.53
CA ALA A 11 20.08 -2.87 -12.20
C ALA A 11 20.33 -2.89 -13.72
N ARG A 12 20.44 -1.71 -14.36
CA ARG A 12 20.79 -1.60 -15.79
C ARG A 12 22.20 -2.13 -16.09
N ARG A 13 23.13 -2.02 -15.14
CA ARG A 13 24.50 -2.55 -15.23
C ARG A 13 24.60 -4.04 -14.88
N GLY A 14 23.51 -4.68 -14.47
CA GLY A 14 23.50 -6.09 -14.04
C GLY A 14 24.22 -6.35 -12.71
N THR A 15 24.60 -5.31 -11.97
CA THR A 15 25.35 -5.43 -10.71
C THR A 15 24.46 -5.41 -9.47
N LEU A 16 23.14 -5.29 -9.64
CA LEU A 16 22.19 -5.36 -8.54
C LEU A 16 22.04 -6.82 -8.08
N ARG A 17 22.75 -7.20 -7.02
CA ARG A 17 22.76 -8.58 -6.48
C ARG A 17 21.53 -8.90 -5.61
N GLU A 18 20.81 -7.88 -5.14
CA GLU A 18 19.65 -8.04 -4.26
C GLU A 18 18.37 -8.21 -5.07
N GLU A 19 17.60 -9.26 -4.76
CA GLU A 19 16.27 -9.45 -5.30
C GLU A 19 15.33 -8.35 -4.79
N SER A 20 14.59 -7.72 -5.70
CA SER A 20 13.63 -6.69 -5.34
C SER A 20 12.38 -7.30 -4.74
N VAL A 21 12.00 -6.85 -3.53
CA VAL A 21 10.72 -7.18 -2.88
C VAL A 21 9.54 -7.05 -3.85
N VAL A 22 9.55 -6.01 -4.69
CA VAL A 22 8.45 -5.68 -5.62
C VAL A 22 8.39 -6.63 -6.82
N ARG A 23 9.47 -7.36 -7.12
CA ARG A 23 9.47 -8.41 -8.16
C ARG A 23 9.06 -9.77 -7.64
N SER A 24 9.14 -9.98 -6.33
CA SER A 24 8.81 -11.26 -5.71
C SER A 24 7.36 -11.69 -6.02
N PRO A 25 7.07 -13.00 -6.04
CA PRO A 25 5.70 -13.49 -6.23
C PRO A 25 4.70 -12.91 -5.21
N ARG A 26 5.17 -12.60 -3.99
CA ARG A 26 4.34 -12.00 -2.93
C ARG A 26 3.98 -10.54 -3.16
N ALA A 27 4.62 -9.87 -4.12
CA ALA A 27 4.20 -8.55 -4.57
C ALA A 27 2.96 -8.57 -5.48
N ARG A 28 2.35 -9.76 -5.70
CA ARG A 28 1.21 -9.97 -6.58
C ARG A 28 0.12 -10.82 -5.91
N VAL A 29 -0.50 -10.28 -4.86
CA VAL A 29 -1.44 -11.04 -4.03
C VAL A 29 -2.82 -11.19 -4.67
N LEU A 30 -3.33 -10.14 -5.32
CA LEU A 30 -4.68 -10.14 -5.90
C LEU A 30 -4.60 -10.35 -7.41
N LEU A 31 -5.12 -11.49 -7.89
CA LEU A 31 -5.24 -11.84 -9.31
C LEU A 31 -3.94 -11.69 -10.12
N GLY A 32 -2.78 -11.88 -9.47
CA GLY A 32 -1.47 -11.71 -10.12
C GLY A 32 -1.08 -10.25 -10.41
N ALA A 33 -1.93 -9.28 -10.09
CA ALA A 33 -1.66 -7.86 -10.27
C ALA A 33 -0.69 -7.36 -9.20
N SER A 34 0.16 -6.39 -9.56
CA SER A 34 1.11 -5.79 -8.62
C SER A 34 0.36 -5.10 -7.47
N ASN A 35 0.72 -5.42 -6.23
CA ASN A 35 0.17 -4.79 -5.03
C ASN A 35 0.31 -3.26 -5.08
N ALA A 36 1.38 -2.74 -5.72
CA ALA A 36 1.57 -1.31 -5.93
C ALA A 36 0.54 -0.71 -6.91
N ALA A 37 0.20 -1.43 -7.98
CA ALA A 37 -0.82 -0.99 -8.94
C ALA A 37 -2.22 -0.98 -8.30
N ILE A 38 -2.55 -2.03 -7.53
CA ILE A 38 -3.80 -2.10 -6.76
C ILE A 38 -3.85 -0.96 -5.73
N GLY A 39 -2.75 -0.72 -5.02
CA GLY A 39 -2.61 0.39 -4.09
C GLY A 39 -2.83 1.75 -4.76
N ALA A 40 -2.29 1.97 -5.96
CA ALA A 40 -2.50 3.20 -6.71
C ALA A 40 -3.99 3.42 -7.04
N VAL A 41 -4.69 2.39 -7.53
CA VAL A 41 -6.13 2.44 -7.78
C VAL A 41 -6.90 2.74 -6.49
N TYR A 42 -6.56 2.07 -5.39
CA TYR A 42 -7.15 2.32 -4.08
C TYR A 42 -6.98 3.77 -3.63
N TYR A 43 -5.77 4.33 -3.70
CA TYR A 43 -5.53 5.70 -3.27
C TYR A 43 -6.27 6.72 -4.14
N VAL A 44 -6.31 6.51 -5.46
CA VAL A 44 -7.05 7.39 -6.38
C VAL A 44 -8.56 7.31 -6.09
N ALA A 45 -9.09 6.11 -5.91
CA ALA A 45 -10.50 5.91 -5.59
C ALA A 45 -10.88 6.55 -4.23
N LEU A 46 -10.02 6.40 -3.21
CA LEU A 46 -10.27 7.00 -1.90
C LEU A 46 -10.17 8.54 -1.94
N ALA A 47 -9.23 9.08 -2.71
CA ALA A 47 -9.14 10.52 -2.95
C ALA A 47 -10.41 11.05 -3.63
N ALA A 48 -10.93 10.35 -4.64
CA ALA A 48 -12.20 10.71 -5.28
C ALA A 48 -13.40 10.57 -4.32
N ALA A 49 -13.43 9.52 -3.49
CA ALA A 49 -14.49 9.32 -2.51
C ALA A 49 -14.51 10.40 -1.42
N SER A 50 -13.36 11.03 -1.14
CA SER A 50 -13.24 12.08 -0.11
C SER A 50 -14.21 13.25 -0.32
N PHE A 51 -14.54 13.58 -1.57
CA PHE A 51 -15.50 14.64 -1.93
C PHE A 51 -16.95 14.30 -1.59
N PHE A 52 -17.27 13.02 -1.39
CA PHE A 52 -18.64 12.53 -1.19
C PHE A 52 -18.81 11.78 0.14
N LEU A 53 -17.92 12.00 1.10
CA LEU A 53 -17.97 11.31 2.40
C LEU A 53 -19.23 11.65 3.21
N SER A 54 -19.90 12.77 2.96
CA SER A 54 -21.19 13.08 3.58
C SER A 54 -22.29 12.08 3.19
N VAL A 55 -22.16 11.39 2.05
CA VAL A 55 -23.09 10.34 1.62
C VAL A 55 -22.81 9.06 2.43
N PRO A 56 -23.78 8.53 3.21
CA PRO A 56 -23.54 7.41 4.12
C PRO A 56 -23.00 6.16 3.41
N ALA A 57 -23.51 5.84 2.22
CA ALA A 57 -23.08 4.68 1.45
C ALA A 57 -21.62 4.80 0.98
N VAL A 58 -21.21 5.97 0.48
CA VAL A 58 -19.80 6.24 0.09
C VAL A 58 -18.90 6.13 1.32
N GLY A 59 -19.38 6.62 2.46
CA GLY A 59 -18.68 6.53 3.71
C GLY A 59 -18.42 5.13 4.23
N ALA A 60 -19.47 4.31 4.25
CA ALA A 60 -19.37 2.92 4.63
C ALA A 60 -18.45 2.16 3.66
N ALA A 61 -18.55 2.42 2.36
CA ALA A 61 -17.69 1.80 1.34
C ALA A 61 -16.21 2.21 1.51
N ALA A 62 -15.94 3.50 1.74
CA ALA A 62 -14.58 4.01 1.97
C ALA A 62 -13.96 3.41 3.25
N LEU A 63 -14.74 3.32 4.33
CA LEU A 63 -14.29 2.71 5.58
C LEU A 63 -14.03 1.21 5.40
N ALA A 64 -14.93 0.48 4.75
CA ALA A 64 -14.74 -0.95 4.46
C ALA A 64 -13.50 -1.18 3.60
N ALA A 65 -13.29 -0.37 2.56
CA ALA A 65 -12.09 -0.43 1.73
C ALA A 65 -10.81 -0.14 2.53
N ALA A 66 -10.82 0.86 3.42
CA ALA A 66 -9.68 1.18 4.28
C ALA A 66 -9.36 0.06 5.29
N ILE A 67 -10.39 -0.61 5.85
CA ILE A 67 -10.20 -1.78 6.72
C ILE A 67 -9.55 -2.92 5.93
N LEU A 68 -10.05 -3.24 4.74
CA LEU A 68 -9.47 -4.27 3.88
C LEU A 68 -8.03 -3.94 3.49
N ALA A 69 -7.75 -2.67 3.16
CA ALA A 69 -6.40 -2.19 2.86
C ALA A 69 -5.46 -2.30 4.09
N ALA A 70 -5.95 -2.02 5.30
CA ALA A 70 -5.17 -2.17 6.54
C ALA A 70 -4.92 -3.65 6.89
N LEU A 71 -5.88 -4.54 6.66
CA LEU A 71 -5.68 -5.99 6.85
C LEU A 71 -4.67 -6.55 5.84
N LEU A 72 -4.79 -6.19 4.57
CA LEU A 72 -3.81 -6.56 3.54
C LEU A 72 -2.42 -5.98 3.86
N SER A 73 -2.39 -4.74 4.34
CA SER A 73 -1.18 -4.06 4.81
C SER A 73 -0.52 -4.84 5.95
N LEU A 74 -1.28 -5.29 6.94
CA LEU A 74 -0.79 -6.12 8.04
C LEU A 74 -0.23 -7.46 7.56
N TYR A 75 -0.93 -8.14 6.65
CA TYR A 75 -0.47 -9.39 6.05
C TYR A 75 0.87 -9.22 5.31
N LEU A 76 1.00 -8.16 4.51
CA LEU A 76 2.22 -7.87 3.76
C LEU A 76 3.37 -7.44 4.69
N ALA A 77 3.10 -6.68 5.75
CA ALA A 77 4.09 -6.32 6.76
C ALA A 77 4.61 -7.58 7.49
N TYR A 78 3.71 -8.49 7.86
CA TYR A 78 4.07 -9.80 8.41
C TYR A 78 4.97 -10.57 7.43
N SER A 79 4.60 -10.59 6.14
CA SER A 79 5.39 -11.23 5.10
C SER A 79 6.79 -10.63 4.98
N LEU A 80 6.92 -9.30 5.05
CA LEU A 80 8.21 -8.60 5.00
C LEU A 80 9.15 -9.00 6.15
N ILE A 81 8.62 -9.04 7.38
CA ILE A 81 9.39 -9.33 8.59
C ILE A 81 9.76 -10.81 8.67
N TYR A 82 8.77 -11.69 8.55
CA TYR A 82 8.95 -13.10 8.92
C TYR A 82 9.24 -14.01 7.74
N VAL A 83 8.71 -13.70 6.56
CA VAL A 83 8.70 -14.63 5.43
C VAL A 83 9.75 -14.28 4.39
N THR A 84 9.72 -13.07 3.83
CA THR A 84 10.73 -12.62 2.87
C THR A 84 12.01 -12.13 3.57
N ARG A 85 11.89 -11.66 4.82
CA ARG A 85 13.00 -11.08 5.61
C ARG A 85 13.76 -9.98 4.84
N MET A 86 13.01 -9.13 4.13
CA MET A 86 13.56 -8.07 3.28
C MET A 86 13.10 -6.71 3.80
N ALA A 87 14.02 -5.75 3.89
CA ALA A 87 13.70 -4.39 4.28
C ALA A 87 13.25 -3.55 3.06
N CYS A 88 12.00 -3.10 3.05
CA CYS A 88 11.46 -2.22 2.02
C CYS A 88 10.93 -0.92 2.64
N ARG A 89 11.71 0.18 2.55
CA ARG A 89 11.32 1.48 3.13
C ARG A 89 9.99 1.99 2.55
N TYR A 90 9.81 1.87 1.22
CA TYR A 90 8.58 2.28 0.54
C TYR A 90 7.35 1.47 0.95
N CYS A 91 7.54 0.19 1.28
CA CYS A 91 6.47 -0.66 1.77
C CYS A 91 6.05 -0.21 3.17
N TRP A 92 7.01 0.06 4.06
CA TRP A 92 6.75 0.63 5.39
C TRP A 92 6.01 1.98 5.34
N THR A 93 6.39 2.88 4.42
CA THR A 93 5.63 4.14 4.25
C THR A 93 4.20 3.88 3.80
N ALA A 94 3.98 2.96 2.88
CA ALA A 94 2.62 2.60 2.46
C ALA A 94 1.80 1.96 3.59
N HIS A 95 2.43 1.12 4.43
CA HIS A 95 1.78 0.56 5.61
C HIS A 95 1.32 1.66 6.56
N ALA A 96 2.21 2.60 6.90
CA ALA A 96 1.87 3.74 7.77
C ALA A 96 0.73 4.58 7.20
N VAL A 97 0.75 4.86 5.89
CA VAL A 97 -0.32 5.63 5.21
C VAL A 97 -1.66 4.90 5.27
N ASN A 98 -1.72 3.58 5.02
CA ASN A 98 -2.97 2.82 5.11
C ASN A 98 -3.57 2.87 6.52
N TRP A 99 -2.75 2.73 7.55
CA TRP A 99 -3.21 2.84 8.94
C TRP A 99 -3.67 4.26 9.28
N LEU A 100 -2.95 5.28 8.83
CA LEU A 100 -3.35 6.68 9.04
C LEU A 100 -4.71 6.98 8.37
N LEU A 101 -4.92 6.54 7.14
CA LEU A 101 -6.18 6.74 6.42
C LEU A 101 -7.36 6.05 7.11
N LEU A 102 -7.15 4.83 7.63
CA LEU A 102 -8.17 4.14 8.40
C LEU A 102 -8.54 4.94 9.67
N ILE A 103 -7.54 5.40 10.42
CA ILE A 103 -7.76 6.20 11.64
C ILE A 103 -8.51 7.49 11.31
N LEU A 104 -8.10 8.21 10.26
CA LEU A 104 -8.75 9.46 9.84
C LEU A 104 -10.21 9.22 9.44
N LEU A 105 -10.51 8.15 8.71
CA LEU A 105 -11.88 7.80 8.34
C LEU A 105 -12.72 7.46 9.57
N ILE A 106 -12.19 6.69 10.53
CA ILE A 106 -12.88 6.38 11.79
C ILE A 106 -13.19 7.67 12.55
N VAL A 107 -12.18 8.53 12.75
CA VAL A 107 -12.35 9.80 13.48
C VAL A 107 -13.37 10.69 12.80
N THR A 108 -13.29 10.84 11.48
CA THR A 108 -14.24 11.67 10.72
C THR A 108 -15.67 11.17 10.91
N ARG A 109 -15.89 9.85 10.91
CA ARG A 109 -17.22 9.23 11.09
C ARG A 109 -17.78 9.32 12.49
N ILE A 110 -16.93 9.46 13.50
CA ILE A 110 -17.38 9.67 14.88
C ILE A 110 -17.85 11.12 15.07
N VAL A 111 -17.23 12.06 14.35
CA VAL A 111 -17.47 13.50 14.50
C VAL A 111 -18.63 14.02 13.63
N THR A 112 -18.91 13.37 12.49
CA THR A 112 -20.02 13.71 11.57
C THR A 112 -21.24 12.84 11.79
#